data_AF-I1BJM1-F1
#
_entry.id   AF-I1BJM1-F1
#
_cell.length_a   1.000
_cell.length_b   1.000
_cell.length_c   1.000
_cell.angle_alpha   90.00
_cell.angle_beta   90.00
_cell.angle_gamma   90.00
#
_symmetry.space_group_name_H-M   'P 1'
#
loop_
_entity.id
_entity.type
_entity.pdbx_description
1 polymer ?
#
loop_
_entity_poly.entity_id
_entity_poly.type
_entity_poly.pdbx_seq_one_letter_code
_entity_poly.pdbx_strand_id
1 'polypeptide(L)'
;MAVSFFSFLPDKNKGDPKAKERFARLGVIVSILRDPSKRERYNFFYKNGVPRWRGTGYLYSRFRPGLGSVIVVVMVIASGMQYIAGQVNYYQQRNRIVRFVEDARGHLAANAPKGRAPSLGKSFIEIGERAMRCEVKGDEYLIVYPDDREPVHWNTAWLKKPTIQDVFMIRMPKQWIDRLIGKKEQVQEVQPEAEEEVKEVKTKKKTVTRRRGAPRMNQ
;
A
#
# COMPACT_ATOMS: atom_id res chain seq x y z
N MET A 1 -69.76 20.11 -21.90
CA MET A 1 -68.84 19.93 -20.74
C MET A 1 -69.04 20.95 -19.61
N ALA A 2 -69.50 22.19 -19.86
CA ALA A 2 -69.71 23.17 -18.78
C ALA A 2 -70.86 22.78 -17.81
N VAL A 3 -71.93 22.16 -18.33
CA VAL A 3 -73.11 21.77 -17.54
C VAL A 3 -72.79 20.70 -16.49
N SER A 4 -71.90 19.75 -16.80
CA SER A 4 -71.46 18.71 -15.87
C SER A 4 -70.51 19.22 -14.78
N PHE A 5 -69.74 20.29 -15.05
CA PHE A 5 -68.81 20.89 -14.07
C PHE A 5 -69.55 21.63 -12.95
N PHE A 6 -70.69 22.25 -13.27
CA PHE A 6 -71.52 23.00 -12.31
C PHE A 6 -72.14 22.11 -11.22
N SER A 7 -72.29 20.81 -11.49
CA SER A 7 -72.84 19.84 -10.53
C SER A 7 -71.85 19.45 -9.43
N PHE A 8 -70.55 19.67 -9.62
CA PHE A 8 -69.50 19.28 -8.67
C PHE A 8 -69.00 20.45 -7.80
N LEU A 9 -69.69 21.59 -7.80
CA LEU A 9 -69.28 22.71 -6.95
C LEU A 9 -69.37 22.34 -5.46
N PRO A 10 -68.34 22.71 -4.67
CA PRO A 10 -68.34 22.49 -3.22
C PRO A 10 -69.47 23.25 -2.51
N ASP A 11 -69.98 24.33 -3.11
CA ASP A 11 -71.12 25.08 -2.58
C ASP A 11 -72.46 24.33 -2.70
N LYS A 12 -72.63 23.47 -3.72
CA LYS A 12 -73.82 22.62 -3.87
C LYS A 12 -73.71 21.32 -3.09
N ASN A 13 -72.50 20.78 -2.91
CA ASN A 13 -72.25 19.54 -2.18
C ASN A 13 -71.57 19.79 -0.81
N LYS A 14 -72.24 20.58 0.06
CA LYS A 14 -71.72 20.93 1.41
C LYS A 14 -71.62 19.74 2.37
N GLY A 15 -72.35 18.65 2.13
CA GLY A 15 -72.34 17.44 2.95
C GLY A 15 -71.19 16.46 2.66
N ASP A 16 -70.43 16.66 1.58
CA ASP A 16 -69.36 15.75 1.16
C ASP A 16 -67.97 16.38 1.43
N PRO A 17 -67.22 15.91 2.44
CA PRO A 17 -65.90 16.46 2.75
C PRO A 17 -64.88 16.31 1.62
N LYS A 18 -65.10 15.36 0.69
CA LYS A 18 -64.23 15.11 -0.48
C LYS A 18 -64.63 15.91 -1.73
N ALA A 19 -65.72 16.67 -1.71
CA ALA A 19 -66.19 17.42 -2.87
C ALA A 19 -65.14 18.45 -3.35
N LYS A 20 -64.49 19.14 -2.40
CA LYS A 20 -63.42 20.12 -2.67
C LYS A 20 -62.22 19.49 -3.37
N GLU A 21 -61.78 18.30 -2.94
CA GLU A 21 -60.66 17.59 -3.57
C GLU A 21 -60.99 17.12 -4.99
N ARG A 22 -62.19 16.58 -5.22
CA ARG A 22 -62.63 16.14 -6.55
C ARG A 22 -62.72 17.31 -7.52
N PHE A 23 -63.25 18.45 -7.06
CA PHE A 23 -63.31 19.67 -7.83
C PHE A 23 -61.90 20.18 -8.21
N ALA A 24 -60.96 20.16 -7.27
CA ALA A 24 -59.56 20.52 -7.54
C ALA A 24 -58.92 19.60 -8.61
N ARG A 25 -59.15 18.28 -8.52
CA ARG A 25 -58.66 17.32 -9.54
C ARG A 25 -59.29 17.56 -10.91
N LEU A 26 -60.59 17.82 -10.98
CA LEU A 26 -61.29 18.13 -12.23
C LEU A 26 -60.77 19.42 -12.88
N GLY A 27 -60.49 20.46 -12.09
CA GLY A 27 -59.88 21.69 -12.57
C GLY A 27 -58.52 21.44 -13.23
N VAL A 28 -57.68 20.61 -12.62
CA VAL A 28 -56.39 20.20 -13.19
C VAL A 28 -56.57 19.41 -14.49
N ILE A 29 -57.51 18.45 -14.53
CA ILE A 29 -57.81 17.66 -15.73
C ILE A 29 -58.25 18.58 -16.89
N VAL A 30 -59.16 19.50 -16.63
CA VAL A 30 -59.63 20.47 -17.63
C VAL A 30 -58.48 21.35 -18.10
N SER A 31 -57.59 21.79 -17.21
CA SER A 31 -56.41 22.60 -17.58
C SER A 31 -55.41 21.85 -18.48
N ILE A 32 -55.30 20.52 -18.33
CA ILE A 32 -54.44 19.67 -19.16
C ILE A 32 -55.09 19.40 -20.51
N LEU A 33 -56.41 19.18 -20.55
CA LEU A 33 -57.15 18.89 -21.78
C LEU A 33 -57.37 20.12 -22.67
N ARG A 34 -57.42 21.32 -22.09
CA ARG A 34 -57.63 22.58 -22.83
C ARG A 34 -56.41 23.00 -23.66
N ASP A 35 -55.21 22.59 -23.27
CA ASP A 35 -53.95 22.94 -23.92
C ASP A 35 -53.39 21.74 -24.71
N PRO A 36 -53.26 21.83 -26.05
CA PRO A 36 -52.78 20.72 -26.88
C PRO A 36 -51.37 20.25 -26.47
N SER A 37 -50.47 21.16 -26.05
CA SER A 37 -49.09 20.83 -25.66
C SER A 37 -49.02 20.08 -24.33
N LYS A 38 -49.97 20.33 -23.41
CA LYS A 38 -50.06 19.58 -22.15
C LYS A 38 -50.70 18.21 -22.37
N ARG A 39 -51.68 18.13 -23.27
CA ARG A 39 -52.33 16.88 -23.65
C ARG A 39 -51.35 15.89 -24.30
N GLU A 40 -50.45 16.35 -25.16
CA GLU A 40 -49.41 15.48 -25.74
C GLU A 40 -48.45 14.90 -24.69
N ARG A 41 -47.98 15.73 -23.75
CA ARG A 41 -47.14 15.28 -22.63
C ARG A 41 -47.88 14.29 -21.73
N TYR A 42 -49.16 14.53 -21.46
CA TYR A 42 -49.99 13.58 -20.72
C TYR A 42 -50.08 12.24 -21.48
N ASN A 43 -50.34 12.28 -22.80
CA ASN A 43 -50.41 11.08 -23.64
C ASN A 43 -49.08 10.31 -23.67
N PHE A 44 -47.94 11.02 -23.69
CA PHE A 44 -46.61 10.41 -23.62
C PHE A 44 -46.44 9.62 -22.31
N PHE A 45 -46.73 10.23 -21.16
CA PHE A 45 -46.62 9.55 -19.87
C PHE A 45 -47.71 8.50 -19.63
N TYR A 46 -48.88 8.64 -20.24
CA TYR A 46 -49.94 7.64 -20.19
C TYR A 46 -49.54 6.35 -20.93
N LYS A 47 -48.87 6.48 -22.08
CA LYS A 47 -48.40 5.33 -22.88
C LYS A 47 -47.10 4.72 -22.34
N ASN A 48 -46.13 5.55 -21.95
CA ASN A 48 -44.79 5.10 -21.54
C ASN A 48 -44.65 4.85 -20.03
N GLY A 49 -45.59 5.34 -19.24
CA GLY A 49 -45.48 5.39 -17.79
C GLY A 49 -44.59 6.55 -17.30
N VAL A 50 -44.76 6.90 -16.03
CA VAL A 50 -43.93 7.91 -15.37
C VAL A 50 -42.72 7.21 -14.74
N PRO A 51 -41.49 7.74 -14.91
CA PRO A 51 -40.33 7.22 -14.20
C PRO A 51 -40.59 7.34 -12.70
N ARG A 52 -40.79 6.20 -12.03
CA ARG A 52 -40.90 6.14 -10.57
C ARG A 52 -39.51 5.93 -10.00
N TRP A 53 -39.06 6.87 -9.18
CA TRP A 53 -37.85 6.69 -8.39
C TRP A 53 -38.07 5.50 -7.44
N ARG A 54 -37.37 4.39 -7.67
CA ARG A 54 -37.49 3.15 -6.87
C ARG A 54 -36.68 3.18 -5.55
N GLY A 55 -36.38 4.37 -5.04
CA GLY A 55 -35.52 4.59 -3.87
C GLY A 55 -34.08 4.07 -4.03
N THR A 56 -33.29 4.17 -2.97
CA THR A 56 -31.94 3.56 -2.88
C THR A 56 -32.00 2.05 -2.66
N GLY A 57 -33.14 1.52 -2.21
CA GLY A 57 -33.35 0.09 -1.97
C GLY A 57 -33.34 -0.79 -3.23
N TYR A 58 -33.58 -0.21 -4.41
CA TYR A 58 -33.43 -0.93 -5.69
C TYR A 58 -32.00 -1.44 -5.93
N LEU A 59 -31.00 -0.72 -5.41
CA LEU A 59 -29.60 -1.12 -5.54
C LEU A 59 -29.32 -2.43 -4.79
N TYR A 60 -29.87 -2.56 -3.58
CA TYR A 60 -29.71 -3.73 -2.71
C TYR A 60 -30.58 -4.93 -3.11
N SER A 61 -31.72 -4.70 -3.76
CA SER A 61 -32.59 -5.80 -4.18
C SER A 61 -32.06 -6.53 -5.42
N ARG A 62 -31.28 -5.86 -6.28
CA ARG A 62 -30.63 -6.45 -7.46
C ARG A 62 -29.23 -6.99 -7.18
N PHE A 63 -28.41 -6.23 -6.45
CA PHE A 63 -27.09 -6.67 -5.98
C PHE A 63 -27.20 -7.03 -4.49
N ARG A 64 -27.51 -8.30 -4.20
CA ARG A 64 -27.34 -8.85 -2.86
C ARG A 64 -25.90 -9.35 -2.76
N PRO A 65 -24.96 -8.56 -2.19
CA PRO A 65 -23.59 -9.04 -2.04
C PRO A 65 -23.61 -10.31 -1.19
N GLY A 66 -23.31 -11.45 -1.82
CA GLY A 66 -23.19 -12.72 -1.11
C GLY A 66 -21.96 -12.71 -0.21
N LEU A 67 -21.90 -13.63 0.75
CA LEU A 67 -20.77 -13.78 1.67
C LEU A 67 -19.41 -13.81 0.93
N GLY A 68 -19.32 -14.52 -0.19
CA GLY A 68 -18.12 -14.59 -1.02
C GLY A 68 -17.68 -13.22 -1.58
N SER A 69 -18.62 -12.39 -2.03
CA SER A 69 -18.29 -11.05 -2.55
C SER A 69 -17.70 -10.14 -1.46
N VAL A 70 -18.23 -10.25 -0.24
CA VAL A 70 -17.71 -9.51 0.92
C VAL A 70 -16.30 -9.99 1.29
N ILE A 71 -16.09 -11.32 1.35
CA ILE A 71 -14.77 -11.90 1.63
C ILE A 71 -13.73 -11.43 0.59
N VAL A 72 -14.07 -11.44 -0.70
CA VAL A 72 -13.16 -10.98 -1.76
C VAL A 72 -12.80 -9.51 -1.57
N VAL A 73 -13.78 -8.65 -1.30
CA VAL A 73 -13.52 -7.21 -1.08
C VAL A 73 -12.62 -6.99 0.13
N VAL A 74 -12.90 -7.67 1.25
CA VAL A 74 -12.07 -7.58 2.47
C VAL A 74 -10.65 -8.07 2.19
N MET A 75 -10.49 -9.19 1.46
CA MET A 75 -9.19 -9.71 1.08
C MET A 75 -8.39 -8.73 0.22
N VAL A 76 -9.03 -8.08 -0.76
CA VAL A 76 -8.38 -7.07 -1.61
C VAL A 76 -7.93 -5.87 -0.77
N ILE A 77 -8.77 -5.39 0.15
CA ILE A 77 -8.42 -4.26 1.03
C ILE A 77 -7.25 -4.64 1.96
N ALA A 78 -7.32 -5.79 2.61
CA ALA A 78 -6.26 -6.28 3.50
C ALA A 78 -4.91 -6.43 2.74
N SER A 79 -4.98 -6.95 1.52
CA SER A 79 -3.83 -7.07 0.61
C SER A 79 -3.21 -5.72 0.27
N GLY A 80 -4.05 -4.73 -0.05
CA GLY A 80 -3.61 -3.37 -0.33
C GLY A 80 -2.93 -2.73 0.89
N MET A 81 -3.53 -2.87 2.08
CA MET A 81 -2.94 -2.36 3.33
C MET A 81 -1.59 -2.99 3.63
N GLN A 82 -1.45 -4.30 3.45
CA GLN A 82 -0.18 -4.99 3.64
C GLN A 82 0.89 -4.48 2.68
N TYR A 83 0.55 -4.27 1.40
CA TYR A 83 1.49 -3.73 0.42
C TYR A 83 1.96 -2.33 0.82
N ILE A 84 1.03 -1.46 1.21
CA ILE A 84 1.34 -0.09 1.66
C ILE A 84 2.23 -0.13 2.91
N ALA A 85 1.93 -0.98 3.90
CA ALA A 85 2.75 -1.14 5.10
C ALA A 85 4.18 -1.58 4.74
N GLY A 86 4.34 -2.49 3.77
CA GLY A 86 5.63 -2.90 3.24
C GLY A 86 6.40 -1.74 2.61
N GLN A 87 5.74 -0.92 1.78
CA GLN A 87 6.33 0.28 1.19
C GLN A 87 6.81 1.26 2.26
N VAL A 88 5.94 1.58 3.21
CA VAL A 88 6.26 2.48 4.32
C VAL A 88 7.45 1.95 5.14
N ASN A 89 7.51 0.65 5.41
CA ASN A 89 8.62 0.05 6.13
C ASN A 89 9.94 0.13 5.33
N TYR A 90 9.90 -0.11 4.02
CA TYR A 90 11.07 0.03 3.14
C TYR A 90 11.62 1.47 3.17
N TYR A 91 10.76 2.47 2.99
CA TYR A 91 11.17 3.87 3.04
C TYR A 91 11.72 4.26 4.41
N GLN A 92 11.07 3.84 5.50
CA GLN A 92 11.54 4.11 6.86
C GLN A 92 12.92 3.50 7.14
N GLN A 93 13.14 2.24 6.76
CA GLN A 93 14.42 1.57 6.97
C GLN A 93 15.54 2.22 6.14
N ARG A 94 15.26 2.53 4.87
CA ARG A 94 16.21 3.26 4.02
C ARG A 94 16.58 4.61 4.63
N ASN A 95 15.57 5.39 5.04
CA ASN A 95 15.80 6.71 5.62
C ASN A 95 16.57 6.64 6.95
N ARG A 96 16.34 5.58 7.74
CA ARG A 96 17.08 5.32 8.97
C ARG A 96 18.56 5.04 8.70
N ILE A 97 18.88 4.22 7.70
CA ILE A 97 20.29 3.94 7.33
C ILE A 97 20.98 5.21 6.84
N VAL A 98 20.33 5.99 5.97
CA VAL A 98 20.88 7.25 5.46
C VAL A 98 21.20 8.21 6.62
N ARG A 99 20.26 8.37 7.56
CA ARG A 99 20.48 9.21 8.75
C ARG A 99 21.67 8.73 9.59
N PHE A 100 21.80 7.44 9.82
CA PHE A 100 22.96 6.91 10.55
C PHE A 100 24.29 7.15 9.82
N VAL A 101 24.31 7.10 8.49
CA VAL A 101 25.50 7.46 7.71
C VAL A 101 25.81 8.95 7.85
N GLU A 102 24.80 9.81 7.78
CA GLU A 102 24.95 11.26 7.97
C GLU A 102 25.47 11.61 9.38
N ASP A 103 24.93 10.99 10.42
CA ASP A 103 25.38 11.18 11.80
C ASP A 103 26.85 10.74 11.97
N ALA A 104 27.20 9.55 11.45
CA ALA A 104 28.56 9.04 11.45
C ALA A 104 29.54 9.98 10.72
N ARG A 105 29.12 10.56 9.59
CA ARG A 105 29.89 11.57 8.85
C ARG A 105 30.01 12.88 9.63
N GLY A 106 28.97 13.30 10.33
CA GLY A 106 29.01 14.47 11.21
C GLY A 106 30.07 14.31 12.29
N HIS A 107 30.10 13.17 12.98
CA HIS A 107 31.14 12.85 13.96
C HIS A 107 32.53 12.76 13.35
N LEU A 108 32.65 12.22 12.14
CA LEU A 108 33.93 12.13 11.44
C LEU A 108 34.46 13.50 11.05
N ALA A 109 33.61 14.39 10.53
CA ALA A 109 33.95 15.75 10.17
C ALA A 109 34.31 16.60 11.41
N ALA A 110 33.59 16.42 12.53
CA ALA A 110 33.88 17.11 13.78
C ALA A 110 35.25 16.76 14.38
N ASN A 111 35.67 15.49 14.23
CA ASN A 111 36.95 15.00 14.73
C ASN A 111 38.11 15.17 13.72
N ALA A 112 37.84 15.70 12.53
CA ALA A 112 38.85 15.82 11.48
C ALA A 112 39.74 17.07 11.68
N PRO A 113 41.03 17.00 11.31
CA PRO A 113 41.92 18.16 11.38
C PRO A 113 41.43 19.28 10.46
N LYS A 114 41.53 20.54 10.94
CA LYS A 114 41.05 21.73 10.23
C LYS A 114 41.57 21.76 8.79
N GLY A 115 40.65 21.89 7.82
CA GLY A 115 40.97 21.95 6.38
C GLY A 115 40.80 20.63 5.62
N ARG A 116 40.49 19.51 6.28
CA ARG A 116 40.12 18.25 5.63
C ARG A 116 38.92 17.64 6.33
N ALA A 117 37.78 17.53 5.64
CA ALA A 117 36.63 16.76 6.09
C ALA A 117 36.58 15.47 5.28
N PRO A 118 37.10 14.33 5.79
CA PRO A 118 36.97 13.07 5.09
C PRO A 118 35.48 12.70 5.02
N SER A 119 35.04 12.10 3.91
CA SER A 119 33.67 11.59 3.76
C SER A 119 33.55 10.10 4.08
N LEU A 120 34.71 9.43 4.16
CA LEU A 120 34.89 7.99 4.37
C LEU A 120 35.94 7.76 5.44
N GLY A 121 35.72 6.78 6.31
CA GLY A 121 36.67 6.43 7.37
C GLY A 121 36.01 5.88 8.63
N LYS A 122 36.82 5.75 9.68
CA LYS A 122 36.39 5.23 10.98
C LYS A 122 35.82 6.36 11.82
N SER A 123 34.60 6.20 12.28
CA SER A 123 33.87 7.15 13.11
C SER A 123 33.27 6.44 14.33
N PHE A 124 32.65 7.22 15.19
CA PHE A 124 31.82 6.71 16.28
C PHE A 124 30.39 7.11 16.01
N ILE A 125 29.45 6.23 16.35
CA ILE A 125 28.03 6.52 16.29
C ILE A 125 27.40 6.17 17.63
N GLU A 126 26.57 7.07 18.14
CA GLU A 126 25.81 6.87 19.36
C GLU A 126 24.47 6.22 19.00
N ILE A 127 24.28 4.97 19.42
CA ILE A 127 23.03 4.24 19.23
C ILE A 127 22.42 4.07 20.63
N GLY A 128 21.48 4.95 20.97
CA GLY A 128 20.95 5.04 22.34
C GLY A 128 21.99 5.63 23.28
N GLU A 129 22.37 4.88 24.33
CA GLU A 129 23.36 5.30 25.33
C GLU A 129 24.77 4.73 25.09
N ARG A 130 24.99 4.03 23.97
CA ARG A 130 26.26 3.37 23.67
C ARG A 130 26.91 3.96 22.42
N ALA A 131 28.15 4.40 22.55
CA ALA A 131 28.98 4.78 21.41
C ALA A 131 29.65 3.53 20.84
N MET A 132 29.38 3.23 19.57
CA MET A 132 29.99 2.10 18.85
C MET A 132 30.95 2.60 17.78
N ARG A 133 32.00 1.83 17.50
CA ARG A 133 32.91 2.11 16.38
C ARG A 133 32.19 1.76 15.08
N CYS A 134 32.18 2.68 14.13
CA CYS A 134 31.62 2.45 12.81
C CYS A 134 32.62 2.86 11.72
N GLU A 135 32.45 2.28 10.54
CA GLU A 135 33.25 2.58 9.36
C GLU A 135 32.31 2.96 8.22
N VAL A 136 32.43 4.22 7.79
CA VAL A 136 31.67 4.77 6.67
C VAL A 136 32.39 4.37 5.39
N LYS A 137 31.80 3.46 4.62
CA LYS A 137 32.34 2.97 3.34
C LYS A 137 31.70 3.64 2.12
N GLY A 138 30.53 4.25 2.25
CA GLY A 138 29.84 4.96 1.16
C GLY A 138 28.68 5.82 1.65
N ASP A 139 27.90 6.36 0.71
CA ASP A 139 26.71 7.20 1.01
C ASP A 139 25.58 6.42 1.69
N GLU A 140 25.49 5.12 1.44
CA GLU A 140 24.41 4.27 1.96
C GLU A 140 24.95 2.95 2.55
N TYR A 141 26.23 2.92 2.91
CA TYR A 141 26.90 1.73 3.41
C TYR A 141 27.75 2.04 4.65
N LEU A 142 27.30 1.48 5.78
CA LEU A 142 27.90 1.64 7.09
C LEU A 142 28.18 0.26 7.70
N ILE A 143 29.38 0.07 8.23
CA ILE A 143 29.72 -1.11 9.03
C ILE A 143 29.80 -0.69 10.49
N VAL A 144 29.02 -1.31 11.36
CA VAL A 144 29.04 -1.05 12.80
C VAL A 144 29.70 -2.24 13.51
N TYR A 145 30.70 -1.96 14.34
CA TYR A 145 31.43 -2.94 15.14
C TYR A 145 30.97 -2.83 16.60
N PRO A 146 29.95 -3.61 17.01
CA PRO A 146 29.61 -3.79 18.41
C PRO A 146 30.73 -4.57 19.13
N ASP A 147 31.03 -4.22 20.38
CA ASP A 147 32.22 -4.71 21.10
C ASP A 147 32.32 -6.25 21.18
N ASP A 148 31.18 -6.96 21.31
CA ASP A 148 31.15 -8.42 21.53
C ASP A 148 30.41 -9.20 20.41
N ARG A 149 30.06 -8.57 19.28
CA ARG A 149 29.30 -9.23 18.20
C ARG A 149 29.95 -9.03 16.84
N GLU A 150 29.56 -9.89 15.91
CA GLU A 150 30.00 -9.78 14.51
C GLU A 150 29.61 -8.41 13.92
N PRO A 151 30.46 -7.85 13.03
CA PRO A 151 30.21 -6.56 12.42
C PRO A 151 28.90 -6.58 11.63
N VAL A 152 28.00 -5.66 11.99
CA VAL A 152 26.71 -5.54 11.32
C VAL A 152 26.87 -4.61 10.13
N HIS A 153 26.58 -5.14 8.96
CA HIS A 153 26.66 -4.43 7.70
C HIS A 153 25.30 -3.82 7.40
N TRP A 154 25.21 -2.48 7.42
CA TRP A 154 24.01 -1.75 7.05
C TRP A 154 24.19 -1.20 5.64
N ASN A 155 23.55 -1.86 4.68
CA ASN A 155 23.56 -1.46 3.27
C ASN A 155 22.13 -1.30 2.78
N THR A 156 21.87 -0.26 1.98
CA THR A 156 20.57 -0.08 1.31
C THR A 156 20.30 -1.13 0.24
N ALA A 157 21.34 -1.72 -0.36
CA ALA A 157 21.23 -2.73 -1.42
C ALA A 157 20.57 -4.03 -0.95
N TRP A 158 20.65 -4.35 0.35
CA TRP A 158 20.03 -5.55 0.92
C TRP A 158 18.56 -5.35 1.30
N LEU A 159 18.02 -4.13 1.21
CA LEU A 159 16.60 -3.92 1.44
C LEU A 159 15.79 -4.48 0.27
N LYS A 160 15.08 -5.57 0.54
CA LYS A 160 14.12 -6.14 -0.40
C LYS A 160 12.98 -5.13 -0.63
N LYS A 161 12.86 -4.66 -1.88
CA LYS A 161 11.74 -3.80 -2.29
C LYS A 161 10.44 -4.61 -2.21
N PRO A 162 9.34 -4.04 -1.66
CA PRO A 162 8.09 -4.77 -1.55
C PRO A 162 7.56 -5.06 -2.96
N THR A 163 7.51 -6.34 -3.32
CA THR A 163 6.98 -6.78 -4.61
C THR A 163 5.52 -7.20 -4.42
N ILE A 164 4.67 -6.94 -5.41
CA ILE A 164 3.26 -7.34 -5.40
C ILE A 164 3.10 -8.86 -5.18
N GLN A 165 4.11 -9.64 -5.59
CA GLN A 165 4.16 -11.10 -5.40
C GLN A 165 4.35 -11.55 -3.94
N ASP A 166 4.83 -10.67 -3.05
CA ASP A 166 5.01 -10.97 -1.63
C ASP A 166 3.72 -10.74 -0.80
N VAL A 167 2.68 -10.19 -1.42
CA VAL A 167 1.38 -9.99 -0.78
C VAL A 167 0.79 -11.35 -0.40
N PHE A 168 0.26 -11.47 0.82
CA PHE A 168 -0.25 -12.73 1.36
C PHE A 168 -1.25 -13.41 0.42
N MET A 169 -2.10 -12.62 -0.23
CA MET A 169 -3.14 -13.10 -1.14
C MET A 169 -2.59 -13.81 -2.38
N ILE A 170 -1.37 -13.48 -2.81
CA ILE A 170 -0.70 -14.10 -3.96
C ILE A 170 0.27 -15.19 -3.49
N ARG A 171 0.93 -14.98 -2.35
CA ARG A 171 1.90 -15.92 -1.79
C ARG A 171 1.23 -17.21 -1.27
N MET A 172 0.13 -17.11 -0.55
CA MET A 172 -0.55 -18.26 0.06
C MET A 172 -1.09 -19.26 -0.97
N PRO A 173 -1.82 -18.87 -2.03
CA PRO A 173 -2.26 -19.84 -3.02
C PRO A 173 -1.08 -20.47 -3.76
N LYS A 174 -0.02 -19.71 -4.07
CA LYS A 174 1.21 -20.29 -4.65
C LYS A 174 1.81 -21.37 -3.74
N GLN A 175 2.01 -21.07 -2.46
CA GLN A 175 2.55 -22.04 -1.50
C GLN A 175 1.64 -23.27 -1.30
N TRP A 176 0.32 -23.08 -1.36
CA TRP A 176 -0.63 -24.18 -1.23
C TRP A 176 -0.64 -25.06 -2.49
N ILE A 177 -0.59 -24.45 -3.68
CA ILE A 177 -0.43 -25.14 -4.97
C ILE A 177 0.91 -25.88 -5.00
N ASP A 178 2.02 -25.25 -4.60
CA ASP A 178 3.34 -25.86 -4.58
C ASP A 178 3.39 -27.09 -3.65
N ARG A 179 2.67 -27.03 -2.50
CA ARG A 179 2.50 -28.16 -1.58
C ARG A 179 1.62 -29.28 -2.15
N LEU A 180 0.59 -28.95 -2.94
CA LEU A 180 -0.31 -29.93 -3.56
C LEU A 180 0.27 -30.57 -4.82
N ILE A 181 1.07 -29.83 -5.59
CA ILE A 181 1.72 -30.29 -6.83
C ILE A 181 3.08 -30.96 -6.57
N GLY A 182 3.49 -31.10 -5.31
CA GLY A 182 4.71 -31.85 -4.96
C GLY A 182 5.97 -31.22 -5.57
N LYS A 183 6.03 -29.89 -5.67
CA LYS A 183 7.25 -29.23 -6.15
C LYS A 183 8.23 -29.09 -4.98
N LYS A 184 9.31 -29.87 -5.06
CA LYS A 184 10.50 -29.77 -4.20
C LYS A 184 10.98 -28.33 -4.09
N GLU A 185 11.39 -27.98 -2.89
CA GLU A 185 12.06 -26.74 -2.50
C GLU A 185 12.99 -26.20 -3.58
N GLN A 186 12.76 -24.94 -3.98
CA GLN A 186 13.88 -24.10 -4.37
C GLN A 186 14.36 -23.39 -3.10
N VAL A 187 15.27 -24.06 -2.39
CA VAL A 187 16.21 -23.39 -1.51
C VAL A 187 16.95 -22.39 -2.39
N GLN A 188 16.80 -21.11 -2.07
CA GLN A 188 17.58 -20.04 -2.67
C GLN A 188 19.03 -20.24 -2.21
N GLU A 189 19.84 -20.85 -3.06
CA GLU A 189 21.28 -20.99 -2.93
C GLU A 189 21.88 -19.58 -2.94
N VAL A 190 22.23 -19.07 -1.76
CA VAL A 190 23.06 -17.87 -1.63
C VAL A 190 24.49 -18.30 -1.94
N GLN A 191 25.03 -17.64 -2.95
CA GLN A 191 26.29 -17.90 -3.65
C GLN A 191 27.49 -18.23 -2.73
N PRO A 192 28.36 -19.19 -3.13
CA PRO A 192 29.60 -19.54 -2.46
C PRO A 192 30.76 -18.62 -2.88
N GLU A 193 30.59 -17.30 -2.89
CA GLU A 193 31.68 -16.36 -3.20
C GLU A 193 32.54 -15.99 -1.98
N ALA A 194 32.04 -16.22 -0.76
CA ALA A 194 32.76 -15.86 0.46
C ALA A 194 33.86 -16.86 0.88
N GLU A 195 33.87 -18.10 0.33
CA GLU A 195 34.87 -19.11 0.71
C GLU A 195 36.14 -19.10 -0.14
N GLU A 196 36.12 -18.54 -1.36
CA GLU A 196 37.32 -18.44 -2.21
C GLU A 196 38.25 -17.31 -1.77
N GLU A 197 37.71 -16.14 -1.37
CA GLU A 197 38.55 -15.03 -0.86
C GLU A 197 39.30 -15.40 0.43
N VAL A 198 38.68 -16.20 1.31
CA VAL A 198 39.31 -16.62 2.58
C VAL A 198 40.44 -17.63 2.35
N LYS A 199 40.40 -18.43 1.27
CA LYS A 199 41.47 -19.39 0.91
C LYS A 199 42.66 -18.71 0.24
N GLU A 200 42.44 -17.70 -0.60
CA GLU A 200 43.51 -16.89 -1.18
C GLU A 200 44.31 -16.11 -0.12
N VAL A 201 43.61 -15.48 0.83
CA VAL A 201 44.25 -14.65 1.87
C VAL A 201 45.06 -15.50 2.86
N LYS A 202 44.61 -16.72 3.18
CA LYS A 202 45.36 -17.66 4.03
C LYS A 202 46.61 -18.22 3.36
N THR A 203 46.57 -18.42 2.04
CA THR A 203 47.71 -18.92 1.26
C THR A 203 48.80 -17.85 1.14
N LYS A 204 48.42 -16.59 0.90
CA LYS A 204 49.37 -15.46 0.84
C LYS A 204 50.01 -15.15 2.21
N LYS A 205 49.28 -15.27 3.32
CA LYS A 205 49.86 -15.10 4.68
C LYS A 205 50.86 -16.19 5.07
N LYS A 206 50.65 -17.46 4.68
CA LYS A 206 51.62 -18.54 4.97
C LYS A 206 52.94 -18.40 4.20
N THR A 207 52.91 -17.88 2.97
CA THR A 207 54.11 -17.72 2.13
C THR A 207 54.98 -16.53 2.59
N VAL A 208 54.39 -15.47 3.13
CA VAL A 208 55.13 -14.27 3.59
C VAL A 208 55.82 -14.50 4.93
N THR A 209 55.26 -15.31 5.83
CA THR A 209 55.86 -15.57 7.16
C THR A 209 57.07 -16.52 7.12
N ARG A 210 57.23 -17.33 6.06
CA ARG A 210 58.33 -18.32 5.97
C ARG A 210 59.69 -17.73 5.54
N ARG A 211 59.78 -16.43 5.18
CA ARG A 211 61.00 -15.78 4.65
C ARG A 211 61.71 -14.81 5.60
N ARG A 212 61.52 -14.90 6.92
CA ARG A 212 62.32 -14.11 7.89
C ARG A 212 62.74 -14.97 9.08
N GLY A 213 64.01 -15.37 9.11
CA GLY A 213 64.59 -16.19 10.18
C GLY A 213 66.06 -16.56 10.00
N ALA A 214 66.94 -15.56 10.16
CA ALA A 214 68.33 -15.56 10.66
C ALA A 214 69.49 -16.31 9.94
N PRO A 215 70.71 -15.72 9.94
CA PRO A 215 71.91 -16.24 9.28
C PRO A 215 72.64 -17.28 10.15
N ARG A 216 73.38 -18.21 9.53
CA ARG A 216 74.32 -19.09 10.23
C ARG A 216 75.77 -18.75 9.86
N MET A 217 76.51 -18.36 10.89
CA MET A 217 77.97 -18.41 10.99
C MET A 217 78.51 -19.83 10.76
N ASN A 218 79.73 -19.89 10.20
CA ASN A 218 80.86 -20.83 10.37
C ASN A 218 81.65 -20.80 9.05
N GLN A 219 82.97 -20.65 8.95
CA GLN A 219 84.12 -20.89 9.84
C GLN A 219 85.11 -19.72 9.77
#